data_AF-A0A1B6F6L3-F1
#
_entry.id   AF-A0A1B6F6L3-F1
#
_cell.length_a   1.000
_cell.length_b   1.000
_cell.length_c   1.000
_cell.angle_alpha   90.00
_cell.angle_beta   90.00
_cell.angle_gamma   90.00
#
_symmetry.space_group_name_H-M   'P 1'
#
loop_
_entity.id
_entity.type
_entity.pdbx_description
1 polymer ?
#
loop_
_entity_poly.entity_id
_entity_poly.type
_entity_poly.pdbx_seq_one_letter_code
_entity_poly.pdbx_strand_id
1 'polypeptide(L)'
;MSEYDMVKKGKITFKGDKSSSKRKRKHKHKDKNKDVEPVEDEDKIKHGGWSNIDSTRLITGSVAIEFGNQTYVTALDNGLFTLGPPHNEGEGPLPEEVLTAVNVSDTKVAFKSGYGKYLGVHKDGTVIGRSDAIGALEQWEPVFQDGKLALLSCTNCFMSIRTEDDHLVACSKTAGPAEFVQIRSAADVQTDDVNEIPVEEKGSLSQIEENYVRKFQKFQDKKLKINSGDKSELKKAKKSGVLHEAMLDRRSKMKADRYCK
;
A
#
# COMPACT_ATOMS: atom_id res chain seq x y z
N MET A 1 8.80 -54.04 7.54
CA MET A 1 8.75 -53.21 6.31
C MET A 1 7.63 -53.78 5.46
N SER A 2 6.55 -53.03 5.26
CA SER A 2 5.30 -53.54 4.68
C SER A 2 5.36 -53.64 3.15
N GLU A 3 4.80 -54.71 2.61
CA GLU A 3 4.77 -55.14 1.20
C GLU A 3 4.03 -54.18 0.22
N TYR A 4 3.77 -52.93 0.59
CA TYR A 4 2.96 -51.99 -0.21
C TYR A 4 3.77 -51.01 -1.07
N ASP A 5 5.10 -51.02 -1.00
CA ASP A 5 5.96 -50.08 -1.74
C ASP A 5 6.23 -50.46 -3.21
N MET A 6 5.64 -51.54 -3.73
CA MET A 6 5.91 -52.06 -5.08
C MET A 6 4.85 -51.74 -6.14
N VAL A 7 4.05 -50.67 -6.00
CA VAL A 7 3.06 -50.30 -7.02
C VAL A 7 3.51 -49.08 -7.85
N LYS A 8 3.87 -49.34 -9.11
CA LYS A 8 4.26 -48.33 -10.11
C LYS A 8 3.13 -47.31 -10.34
N LYS A 9 3.38 -46.04 -10.01
CA LYS A 9 2.47 -44.91 -10.29
C LYS A 9 2.44 -44.57 -11.79
N GLY A 10 1.65 -45.30 -12.57
CA GLY A 10 1.33 -44.95 -13.95
C GLY A 10 0.31 -43.81 -14.00
N LYS A 11 0.57 -42.79 -14.82
CA LYS A 11 -0.33 -41.64 -15.03
C LYS A 11 -1.64 -42.11 -15.68
N ILE A 12 -2.77 -41.88 -15.02
CA ILE A 12 -4.12 -42.17 -15.53
C ILE A 12 -4.39 -41.27 -16.74
N THR A 13 -4.58 -41.87 -17.92
CA THR A 13 -5.04 -41.18 -19.13
C THR A 13 -6.49 -41.53 -19.39
N PHE A 14 -7.36 -40.53 -19.44
CA PHE A 14 -8.78 -40.70 -19.75
C PHE A 14 -8.97 -40.98 -21.24
N LYS A 15 -9.81 -41.97 -21.56
CA LYS A 15 -10.10 -42.40 -22.92
C LYS A 15 -11.00 -41.34 -23.58
N GLY A 16 -10.41 -40.38 -24.29
CA GLY A 16 -11.14 -39.29 -24.95
C GLY A 16 -10.28 -38.10 -25.40
N ASP A 17 -9.06 -37.96 -24.89
CA ASP A 17 -8.18 -36.84 -25.26
C ASP A 17 -7.58 -37.01 -26.65
N LYS A 18 -8.13 -36.25 -27.61
CA LYS A 18 -7.58 -36.11 -28.96
C LYS A 18 -6.25 -35.36 -28.90
N SER A 19 -5.17 -36.05 -29.26
CA SER A 19 -3.84 -35.46 -29.44
C SER A 19 -3.85 -34.44 -30.59
N SER A 20 -3.94 -33.15 -30.28
CA SER A 20 -3.81 -32.08 -31.29
C SER A 20 -2.38 -31.58 -31.36
N SER A 21 -1.87 -31.61 -32.58
CA SER A 21 -0.51 -31.25 -32.98
C SER A 21 -0.23 -29.75 -32.99
N LYS A 22 1.02 -29.40 -32.66
CA LYS A 22 1.83 -28.22 -33.07
C LYS A 22 1.34 -26.81 -32.67
N ARG A 23 2.17 -26.14 -31.86
CA ARG A 23 2.60 -24.75 -32.12
C ARG A 23 4.02 -24.51 -31.62
N LYS A 24 4.95 -24.22 -32.55
CA LYS A 24 6.30 -23.72 -32.25
C LYS A 24 6.15 -22.46 -31.37
N ARG A 25 6.62 -22.53 -30.12
CA ARG A 25 6.72 -21.35 -29.25
C ARG A 25 7.76 -20.40 -29.85
N LYS A 26 7.31 -19.19 -30.23
CA LYS A 26 8.20 -18.06 -30.50
C LYS A 26 9.11 -17.86 -29.29
N HIS A 27 10.41 -17.73 -29.52
CA HIS A 27 11.35 -17.26 -28.51
C HIS A 27 10.83 -15.94 -27.93
N LYS A 28 10.37 -16.00 -26.67
CA LYS A 28 10.06 -14.81 -25.89
C LYS A 28 11.42 -14.21 -25.55
N HIS A 29 11.70 -13.04 -26.11
CA HIS A 29 12.89 -12.27 -25.78
C HIS A 29 12.89 -12.11 -24.25
N LYS A 30 13.96 -12.58 -23.61
CA LYS A 30 14.16 -12.45 -22.17
C LYS A 30 14.35 -10.96 -21.90
N ASP A 31 13.27 -10.27 -21.56
CA ASP A 31 13.36 -8.95 -20.96
C ASP A 31 14.21 -9.11 -19.71
N LYS A 32 15.45 -8.63 -19.81
CA LYS A 32 16.25 -8.28 -18.65
C LYS A 32 15.57 -7.04 -18.05
N ASN A 33 14.45 -7.24 -17.37
CA ASN A 33 14.12 -6.38 -16.25
C ASN A 33 15.36 -6.44 -15.36
N LYS A 34 16.11 -5.33 -15.35
CA LYS A 34 16.95 -5.06 -14.20
C LYS A 34 15.97 -4.96 -13.06
N ASP A 35 15.97 -6.00 -12.24
CA ASP A 35 15.46 -5.96 -10.88
C ASP A 35 16.05 -4.68 -10.28
N VAL A 36 15.22 -3.64 -10.20
CA VAL A 36 15.47 -2.56 -9.26
C VAL A 36 15.20 -3.27 -7.95
N GLU A 37 16.27 -3.60 -7.24
CA GLU A 37 16.21 -4.13 -5.89
C GLU A 37 15.16 -3.31 -5.13
N PRO A 38 14.14 -3.94 -4.51
CA PRO A 38 13.29 -3.20 -3.62
C PRO A 38 14.24 -2.60 -2.59
N VAL A 39 14.16 -1.29 -2.36
CA VAL A 39 14.76 -0.73 -1.15
C VAL A 39 14.01 -1.42 -0.02
N GLU A 40 14.59 -2.48 0.50
CA GLU A 40 14.04 -3.23 1.61
C GLU A 40 14.09 -2.29 2.80
N ASP A 41 12.94 -1.71 3.17
CA ASP A 41 12.85 -0.92 4.38
C ASP A 41 13.22 -1.84 5.56
N GLU A 42 14.37 -1.59 6.17
CA GLU A 42 14.84 -2.34 7.35
C GLU A 42 13.77 -2.32 8.45
N ASP A 43 13.00 -1.24 8.54
CA ASP A 43 11.88 -1.10 9.48
C ASP A 43 10.74 -2.08 9.17
N LYS A 44 10.39 -2.25 7.90
CA LYS A 44 9.36 -3.22 7.49
C LYS A 44 9.78 -4.65 7.85
N ILE A 45 11.06 -4.99 7.71
CA ILE A 45 11.59 -6.30 8.08
C ILE A 45 11.59 -6.48 9.59
N LYS A 46 12.02 -5.46 10.36
CA LYS A 46 12.06 -5.49 11.82
C LYS A 46 10.68 -5.65 12.47
N HIS A 47 9.61 -5.28 11.78
CA HIS A 47 8.26 -5.35 12.32
C HIS A 47 7.39 -6.40 11.59
N GLY A 48 8.02 -7.45 11.06
CA GLY A 48 7.29 -8.61 10.51
C GLY A 48 6.46 -8.30 9.27
N GLY A 49 6.88 -7.32 8.46
CA GLY A 49 6.19 -6.91 7.23
C GLY A 49 5.30 -5.68 7.36
N TRP A 50 5.24 -5.05 8.55
CA TRP A 50 4.40 -3.88 8.82
C TRP A 50 5.18 -2.57 8.59
N SER A 51 4.68 -1.73 7.69
CA SER A 51 5.31 -0.44 7.36
C SER A 51 4.67 0.73 8.11
N ASN A 52 5.48 1.70 8.51
CA ASN A 52 5.00 2.96 9.08
C ASN A 52 4.17 3.77 8.07
N ILE A 53 3.26 4.61 8.57
CA ILE A 53 2.36 5.42 7.77
C ILE A 53 2.69 6.91 7.91
N ASP A 54 2.96 7.57 6.79
CA ASP A 54 3.31 9.00 6.75
C ASP A 54 2.13 9.93 6.45
N SER A 55 0.94 9.38 6.15
CA SER A 55 -0.22 10.17 5.74
C SER A 55 -1.54 9.60 6.24
N THR A 56 -2.44 10.47 6.71
CA THR A 56 -3.78 10.09 7.20
C THR A 56 -4.58 9.25 6.22
N ARG A 57 -4.40 9.48 4.90
CA ARG A 57 -5.09 8.75 3.84
C ARG A 57 -4.70 7.28 3.75
N LEU A 58 -3.45 6.97 4.11
CA LEU A 58 -2.90 5.62 4.09
C LEU A 58 -3.31 4.81 5.34
N ILE A 59 -3.88 5.45 6.35
CA ILE A 59 -4.42 4.81 7.56
C ILE A 59 -5.75 4.13 7.20
N THR A 60 -5.66 3.00 6.50
CA THR A 60 -6.83 2.25 6.04
C THR A 60 -6.56 0.75 6.08
N GLY A 61 -7.61 -0.04 6.37
CA GLY A 61 -7.49 -1.49 6.44
C GLY A 61 -6.86 -1.93 7.75
N SER A 62 -6.00 -2.96 7.71
CA SER A 62 -5.41 -3.55 8.91
C SER A 62 -4.21 -2.74 9.40
N VAL A 63 -4.34 -2.18 10.59
CA VAL A 63 -3.35 -1.30 11.22
C VAL A 63 -3.02 -1.76 12.64
N ALA A 64 -1.83 -1.41 13.11
CA ALA A 64 -1.43 -1.56 14.50
C ALA A 64 -0.95 -0.21 15.04
N ILE A 65 -1.29 0.08 16.29
CA ILE A 65 -0.86 1.29 16.98
C ILE A 65 0.30 0.88 17.89
N GLU A 66 1.45 1.49 17.69
CA GLU A 66 2.67 1.28 18.45
C GLU A 66 2.94 2.49 19.35
N PHE A 67 3.29 2.21 20.60
CA PHE A 67 3.89 3.17 21.51
C PHE A 67 5.36 2.80 21.71
N GLY A 68 6.27 3.76 21.70
CA GLY A 68 7.69 3.51 21.98
C GLY A 68 8.34 2.54 20.97
N ASN A 69 8.87 1.42 21.47
CA ASN A 69 9.62 0.44 20.66
C ASN A 69 8.95 -0.93 20.72
N GLN A 70 8.40 -1.39 19.59
CA GLN A 70 7.86 -2.73 19.38
C GLN A 70 6.78 -3.13 20.40
N THR A 71 6.09 -2.16 21.00
CA THR A 71 4.97 -2.39 21.92
C THR A 71 3.69 -1.88 21.31
N TYR A 72 2.75 -2.80 21.08
CA TYR A 72 1.49 -2.51 20.38
C TYR A 72 0.30 -2.45 21.34
N VAL A 73 -0.74 -1.74 20.94
CA VAL A 73 -2.01 -1.70 21.69
C VAL A 73 -2.76 -3.01 21.50
N THR A 74 -3.03 -3.72 22.60
CA THR A 74 -3.85 -4.94 22.62
C THR A 74 -5.28 -4.61 23.03
N ALA A 75 -6.24 -5.29 22.41
CA ALA A 75 -7.63 -5.25 22.81
C ALA A 75 -7.92 -6.37 23.82
N LEU A 76 -8.55 -6.04 24.94
CA LEU A 76 -9.03 -7.02 25.91
C LEU A 76 -10.51 -7.38 25.67
N ASP A 77 -10.89 -8.56 26.11
CA ASP A 77 -12.25 -9.10 26.01
C ASP A 77 -13.29 -8.28 26.80
N ASN A 78 -12.87 -7.62 27.88
CA ASN A 78 -13.67 -6.72 28.70
C ASN A 78 -13.96 -5.35 28.04
N GLY A 79 -13.43 -5.12 26.83
CA GLY A 79 -13.57 -3.89 26.07
C GLY A 79 -12.65 -2.76 26.52
N LEU A 80 -11.59 -3.05 27.27
CA LEU A 80 -10.48 -2.15 27.54
C LEU A 80 -9.34 -2.38 26.53
N PHE A 81 -8.42 -1.42 26.47
CA PHE A 81 -7.21 -1.53 25.67
C PHE A 81 -6.00 -1.33 26.57
N THR A 82 -4.99 -2.17 26.37
CA THR A 82 -3.76 -2.18 27.16
C THR A 82 -2.55 -2.20 26.26
N LEU A 83 -1.39 -1.83 26.80
CA LEU A 83 -0.12 -2.01 26.08
C LEU A 83 0.32 -3.47 26.17
N GLY A 84 0.65 -4.07 25.02
CA GLY A 84 1.18 -5.42 24.92
C GLY A 84 2.63 -5.51 25.37
N PRO A 85 3.13 -6.74 25.60
CA PRO A 85 4.55 -6.94 25.85
C PRO A 85 5.37 -6.48 24.64
N PRO A 86 6.63 -6.06 24.84
CA PRO A 86 7.53 -5.74 23.74
C PRO A 86 7.79 -6.98 22.88
N HIS A 87 7.68 -6.82 21.57
CA HIS A 87 7.96 -7.84 20.57
C HIS A 87 9.45 -7.92 20.22
N ASN A 88 9.88 -9.06 19.68
CA ASN A 88 11.25 -9.21 19.18
C ASN A 88 11.40 -8.66 17.76
N GLU A 89 12.62 -8.32 17.38
CA GLU A 89 12.93 -7.87 16.02
C GLU A 89 12.55 -8.95 14.99
N GLY A 90 11.70 -8.57 14.05
CA GLY A 90 11.16 -9.43 13.00
C GLY A 90 9.74 -9.95 13.29
N GLU A 91 9.23 -9.75 14.50
CA GLU A 91 7.86 -10.12 14.87
C GLU A 91 6.89 -8.98 14.56
N GLY A 92 5.74 -9.33 13.98
CA GLY A 92 4.65 -8.40 13.75
C GLY A 92 3.64 -8.43 14.91
N PRO A 93 2.72 -7.47 14.97
CA PRO A 93 1.65 -7.42 15.97
C PRO A 93 0.84 -8.73 16.02
N LEU A 94 0.45 -9.12 17.23
CA LEU A 94 -0.43 -10.26 17.48
C LEU A 94 -1.82 -10.00 16.89
N PRO A 95 -2.61 -11.05 16.59
CA PRO A 95 -3.98 -10.88 16.11
C PRO A 95 -4.89 -10.01 17.00
N GLU A 96 -4.63 -9.98 18.30
CA GLU A 96 -5.35 -9.13 19.28
C GLU A 96 -4.89 -7.67 19.31
N GLU A 97 -3.71 -7.39 18.74
CA GLU A 97 -3.12 -6.06 18.58
C GLU A 97 -3.44 -5.46 17.20
N VAL A 98 -3.93 -6.28 16.27
CA VAL A 98 -4.37 -5.83 14.95
C VAL A 98 -5.74 -5.16 15.06
N LEU A 99 -5.78 -3.91 14.60
CA LEU A 99 -6.97 -3.09 14.49
C LEU A 99 -7.34 -2.91 13.01
N THR A 100 -8.59 -2.55 12.73
CA THR A 100 -9.04 -2.12 11.41
C THR A 100 -9.29 -0.62 11.43
N ALA A 101 -8.51 0.14 10.67
CA ALA A 101 -8.74 1.55 10.44
C ALA A 101 -9.78 1.77 9.34
N VAL A 102 -10.70 2.67 9.61
CA VAL A 102 -11.75 3.13 8.69
C VAL A 102 -11.67 4.64 8.60
N ASN A 103 -11.47 5.16 7.39
CA ASN A 103 -11.49 6.59 7.14
C ASN A 103 -12.93 7.11 7.27
N VAL A 104 -13.15 8.05 8.19
CA VAL A 104 -14.46 8.67 8.43
C VAL A 104 -14.59 9.95 7.62
N SER A 105 -13.50 10.73 7.56
CA SER A 105 -13.36 11.92 6.71
C SER A 105 -11.93 12.03 6.20
N ASP A 106 -11.62 13.08 5.44
CA ASP A 106 -10.25 13.36 4.98
C ASP A 106 -9.26 13.58 6.13
N THR A 107 -9.75 13.96 7.31
CA THR A 107 -8.93 14.25 8.50
C THR A 107 -9.15 13.28 9.65
N LYS A 108 -10.26 12.53 9.67
CA LYS A 108 -10.64 11.67 10.79
C LYS A 108 -10.68 10.21 10.41
N VAL A 109 -10.23 9.38 11.34
CA VAL A 109 -10.20 7.93 11.25
C VAL A 109 -10.90 7.32 12.45
N ALA A 110 -11.44 6.11 12.29
CA ALA A 110 -11.95 5.29 13.38
C ALA A 110 -11.20 3.96 13.39
N PHE A 111 -10.90 3.45 14.57
CA PHE A 111 -10.23 2.16 14.74
C PHE A 111 -11.20 1.14 15.29
N LYS A 112 -11.20 -0.06 14.72
CA LYS A 112 -12.01 -1.19 15.14
C LYS A 112 -11.12 -2.30 15.67
N SER A 113 -11.42 -2.83 16.84
CA SER A 113 -10.70 -3.96 17.43
C SER A 113 -11.00 -5.28 16.70
N GLY A 114 -10.15 -6.29 16.93
CA GLY A 114 -10.40 -7.67 16.49
C GLY A 114 -11.72 -8.27 17.01
N TYR A 115 -12.26 -7.76 18.12
CA TYR A 115 -13.57 -8.12 18.66
C TYR A 115 -14.74 -7.44 17.93
N GLY A 116 -14.46 -6.63 16.92
CA GLY A 116 -15.47 -5.97 16.12
C GLY A 116 -16.06 -4.70 16.74
N LYS A 117 -15.43 -4.14 17.78
CA LYS A 117 -15.88 -2.92 18.45
C LYS A 117 -14.98 -1.74 18.12
N TYR A 118 -15.54 -0.53 18.05
CA TYR A 118 -14.77 0.68 17.77
C TYR A 118 -14.13 1.26 19.03
N LEU A 119 -12.90 1.76 18.88
CA LEU A 119 -12.15 2.47 19.91
C LEU A 119 -12.78 3.85 20.12
N GLY A 120 -13.42 4.06 21.27
CA GLY A 120 -14.03 5.32 21.65
C GLY A 120 -13.53 5.84 22.99
N VAL A 121 -13.57 7.15 23.18
CA VAL A 121 -13.19 7.79 24.45
C VAL A 121 -14.40 7.89 25.38
N HIS A 122 -14.27 7.37 26.59
CA HIS A 122 -15.26 7.50 27.65
C HIS A 122 -15.15 8.85 28.38
N LYS A 123 -16.15 9.21 29.18
CA LYS A 123 -16.25 10.53 29.84
C LYS A 123 -15.11 10.83 30.81
N ASP A 124 -14.50 9.79 31.36
CA ASP A 124 -13.34 9.86 32.26
C ASP A 124 -12.01 9.96 31.51
N GLY A 125 -12.03 9.94 30.17
CA GLY A 125 -10.84 9.92 29.33
C GLY A 125 -10.30 8.52 29.06
N THR A 126 -10.91 7.45 29.59
CA THR A 126 -10.47 6.07 29.31
C THR A 126 -10.89 5.67 27.89
N VAL A 127 -10.01 5.01 27.14
CA VAL A 127 -10.36 4.48 25.82
C VAL A 127 -10.98 3.10 25.96
N ILE A 128 -12.19 2.93 25.42
CA ILE A 128 -12.98 1.71 25.53
C ILE A 128 -13.50 1.25 24.17
N GLY A 129 -13.62 -0.07 24.01
CA GLY A 129 -14.00 -0.76 22.78
C GLY A 129 -15.35 -1.43 22.93
N ARG A 130 -16.42 -0.64 23.14
CA ARG A 130 -17.77 -1.19 23.38
C ARG A 130 -18.79 -0.87 22.29
N SER A 131 -18.52 0.11 21.43
CA SER A 131 -19.46 0.54 20.41
C SER A 131 -19.37 -0.33 19.15
N ASP A 132 -20.52 -0.68 18.58
CA ASP A 132 -20.63 -1.34 17.27
C ASP A 132 -20.68 -0.35 16.09
N ALA A 133 -20.78 0.95 16.39
CA ALA A 133 -20.91 2.00 15.40
C ALA A 133 -19.91 3.13 15.63
N ILE A 134 -19.54 3.80 14.54
CA ILE A 134 -18.69 4.99 14.57
C ILE A 134 -19.57 6.18 14.97
N GLY A 135 -19.48 6.59 16.22
CA GLY A 135 -20.09 7.80 16.74
C GLY A 135 -19.12 8.98 16.77
N ALA A 136 -19.42 9.98 17.60
CA ALA A 136 -18.52 11.10 17.82
C ALA A 136 -17.33 10.72 18.70
N LEU A 137 -17.50 9.76 19.62
CA LEU A 137 -16.47 9.34 20.58
C LEU A 137 -15.41 8.44 19.96
N GLU A 138 -15.77 7.76 18.87
CA GLU A 138 -14.93 6.81 18.12
C GLU A 138 -14.15 7.47 16.97
N GLN A 139 -14.30 8.79 16.80
CA GLN A 139 -13.57 9.56 15.81
C GLN A 139 -12.25 10.06 16.39
N TRP A 140 -11.17 9.71 15.71
CA TRP A 140 -9.81 10.14 16.03
C TRP A 140 -9.24 10.98 14.88
N GLU A 141 -8.47 11.99 15.23
CA GLU A 141 -7.80 12.88 14.28
C GLU A 141 -6.28 12.69 14.39
N PRO A 142 -5.65 12.05 13.39
CA PRO A 142 -4.20 11.89 13.35
C PRO A 142 -3.51 13.22 13.05
N VAL A 143 -2.60 13.64 13.94
CA VAL A 143 -1.82 14.87 13.82
C VAL A 143 -0.37 14.52 13.56
N PHE A 144 0.11 14.85 12.36
CA PHE A 144 1.50 14.66 11.95
C PHE A 144 2.28 15.98 12.10
N GLN A 145 3.36 15.96 12.88
CA GLN A 145 4.22 17.12 13.09
C GLN A 145 5.69 16.68 13.27
N ASP A 146 6.60 17.22 12.47
CA ASP A 146 8.05 16.95 12.55
C ASP A 146 8.41 15.45 12.55
N GLY A 147 7.70 14.65 11.75
CA GLY A 147 7.88 13.20 11.68
C GLY A 147 7.31 12.42 12.89
N LYS A 148 6.57 13.11 13.77
CA LYS A 148 5.88 12.51 14.90
C LYS A 148 4.39 12.46 14.61
N LEU A 149 3.74 11.44 15.15
CA LEU A 149 2.31 11.25 15.03
C LEU A 149 1.70 11.20 16.44
N ALA A 150 0.58 11.90 16.62
CA ALA A 150 -0.26 11.80 17.80
C ALA A 150 -1.73 11.65 17.38
N LEU A 151 -2.52 10.93 18.16
CA LEU A 151 -3.96 10.76 17.91
C LEU A 151 -4.77 11.66 18.83
N LEU A 152 -5.50 12.60 18.24
CA LEU A 152 -6.39 13.51 18.94
C LEU A 152 -7.81 12.93 19.00
N SER A 153 -8.39 12.90 20.19
CA SER A 153 -9.78 12.48 20.39
C SER A 153 -10.78 13.62 20.15
N CYS A 154 -12.07 13.30 20.13
CA CYS A 154 -13.15 14.29 20.12
C CYS A 154 -13.17 15.22 21.37
N THR A 155 -12.50 14.84 22.46
CA THR A 155 -12.40 15.66 23.68
C THR A 155 -11.24 16.66 23.63
N ASN A 156 -10.55 16.77 22.49
CA ASN A 156 -9.33 17.57 22.29
C ASN A 156 -8.20 17.13 23.23
N CYS A 157 -8.12 15.83 23.52
CA CYS A 157 -7.04 15.22 24.27
C CYS A 157 -6.31 14.20 23.39
N PHE A 158 -5.00 14.11 23.55
CA PHE A 158 -4.16 13.13 22.89
C PHE A 158 -4.22 11.79 23.61
N MET A 159 -4.17 10.73 22.81
CA MET A 159 -4.06 9.36 23.28
C MET A 159 -2.69 9.13 23.95
N SER A 160 -2.69 8.49 25.11
CA SER A 160 -1.51 8.10 25.87
C SER A 160 -1.76 6.80 26.65
N ILE A 161 -0.67 6.24 27.19
CA ILE A 161 -0.73 5.09 28.09
C ILE A 161 -0.62 5.59 29.54
N ARG A 162 -1.52 5.12 30.40
CA ARG A 162 -1.44 5.38 31.84
C ARG A 162 -0.34 4.51 32.46
N THR A 163 0.62 5.14 33.13
CA THR A 163 1.80 4.46 33.71
C THR A 163 1.51 3.53 34.90
N GLU A 164 0.30 3.55 35.44
CA GLU A 164 -0.08 2.78 36.63
C GLU A 164 -0.58 1.37 36.28
N ASP A 165 -1.27 1.22 35.15
CA ASP A 165 -1.96 -0.01 34.73
C ASP A 165 -1.86 -0.31 33.24
N ASP A 166 -1.02 0.45 32.52
CA ASP A 166 -0.79 0.34 31.08
C ASP A 166 -2.07 0.43 30.24
N HIS A 167 -3.12 1.06 30.78
CA HIS A 167 -4.38 1.25 30.08
C HIS A 167 -4.32 2.46 29.14
N LEU A 168 -5.00 2.33 28.01
CA LEU A 168 -5.11 3.39 27.01
C LEU A 168 -6.07 4.49 27.48
N VAL A 169 -5.58 5.73 27.52
CA VAL A 169 -6.32 6.92 27.98
C VAL A 169 -6.15 8.08 27.00
N ALA A 170 -7.02 9.07 27.07
CA ALA A 170 -6.98 10.30 26.28
C ALA A 170 -7.27 11.51 27.18
N CYS A 171 -6.29 11.90 27.99
CA CYS A 171 -6.43 12.94 29.01
C CYS A 171 -5.53 14.16 28.76
N SER A 172 -4.38 13.97 28.09
CA SER A 172 -3.38 15.01 27.88
C SER A 172 -3.81 15.98 26.79
N LYS A 173 -3.82 17.29 27.06
CA LYS A 173 -4.12 18.32 26.04
C LYS A 173 -2.92 18.67 25.15
N THR A 174 -1.73 18.28 25.57
CA THR A 174 -0.46 18.56 24.90
C THR A 174 0.18 17.25 24.49
N ALA A 175 0.61 17.15 23.24
CA ALA A 175 1.36 15.99 22.76
C ALA A 175 2.80 16.05 23.28
N GLY A 176 3.12 15.23 24.29
CA GLY A 176 4.46 15.02 24.79
C GLY A 176 5.05 13.70 24.28
N PRO A 177 6.21 13.30 24.81
CA PRO A 177 6.88 12.05 24.43
C PRO A 177 6.05 10.78 24.69
N ALA A 178 5.13 10.81 25.67
CA ALA A 178 4.28 9.68 26.02
C ALA A 178 3.04 9.57 25.11
N GLU A 179 2.67 10.65 24.44
CA GLU A 179 1.53 10.76 23.52
C GLU A 179 1.92 10.49 22.06
N PHE A 180 3.22 10.41 21.75
CA PHE A 180 3.68 10.07 20.40
C PHE A 180 3.47 8.59 20.13
N VAL A 181 2.79 8.33 19.02
CA VAL A 181 2.47 6.99 18.54
C VAL A 181 3.00 6.81 17.13
N GLN A 182 3.16 5.56 16.72
CA GLN A 182 3.37 5.19 15.33
C GLN A 182 2.21 4.31 14.90
N ILE A 183 1.69 4.53 13.68
CA ILE A 183 0.67 3.66 13.11
C ILE A 183 1.31 2.88 11.99
N ARG A 184 1.26 1.56 12.12
CA ARG A 184 1.78 0.65 11.09
C ARG A 184 0.63 0.04 10.32
N SER A 185 0.83 -0.15 9.02
CA SER A 185 -0.12 -0.86 8.15
C SER A 185 0.44 -2.21 7.73
N ALA A 186 -0.43 -3.23 7.67
CA ALA A 186 -0.12 -4.49 7.02
C ALA A 186 -0.32 -4.43 5.49
N ALA A 187 -1.05 -3.43 5.00
CA ALA A 187 -1.13 -3.21 3.58
C ALA A 187 0.26 -2.81 3.09
N ASP A 188 0.69 -3.36 1.95
CA ASP A 188 1.82 -2.79 1.24
C ASP A 188 1.48 -1.33 0.99
N VAL A 189 2.11 -0.44 1.75
CA VAL A 189 2.16 0.99 1.45
C VAL A 189 2.90 1.07 0.12
N GLN A 190 2.16 0.87 -0.97
CA GLN A 190 2.54 1.44 -2.23
C GLN A 190 2.48 2.92 -1.96
N THR A 191 3.64 3.49 -1.63
CA THR A 191 3.87 4.92 -1.78
C THR A 191 3.56 5.22 -3.24
N ASP A 192 2.30 5.53 -3.53
CA ASP A 192 1.91 6.17 -4.78
C ASP A 192 2.55 7.58 -4.89
N ASP A 193 3.40 7.96 -3.93
CA ASP A 193 4.32 9.10 -3.98
C ASP A 193 5.57 8.85 -4.84
N VAL A 194 5.39 8.27 -6.03
CA VAL A 194 6.34 8.50 -7.13
C VAL A 194 5.57 8.97 -8.35
N ASN A 195 4.97 10.15 -8.19
CA ASN A 195 4.36 10.95 -9.23
C ASN A 195 3.18 10.25 -9.93
N GLU A 196 2.06 10.96 -10.04
CA GLU A 196 1.08 10.73 -11.12
C GLU A 196 1.71 11.06 -12.49
N ILE A 197 2.84 10.44 -12.82
CA ILE A 197 3.32 10.34 -14.18
C ILE A 197 2.23 9.55 -14.90
N PRO A 198 1.56 10.16 -15.91
CA PRO A 198 0.52 9.49 -16.67
C PRO A 198 1.02 8.11 -17.12
N VAL A 199 0.14 7.12 -17.21
CA VAL A 199 0.50 5.76 -17.67
C VAL A 199 1.29 5.81 -18.98
N GLU A 200 1.04 6.83 -19.80
CA GLU A 200 1.75 7.09 -21.05
C GLU A 200 3.24 7.45 -20.89
N GLU A 201 3.64 8.01 -19.77
CA GLU A 201 5.01 8.42 -19.45
C GLU A 201 5.79 7.41 -18.61
N LYS A 202 5.14 6.32 -18.16
CA LYS A 202 5.80 5.24 -17.44
C LYS A 202 6.68 4.42 -18.41
N GLY A 203 7.99 4.40 -18.16
CA GLY A 203 8.96 3.52 -18.83
C GLY A 203 10.05 4.22 -19.64
N SER A 204 10.70 3.46 -20.53
CA SER A 204 11.75 3.95 -21.42
C SER A 204 11.18 4.87 -22.53
N LEU A 205 12.02 5.75 -23.12
CA LEU A 205 11.61 6.67 -24.20
C LEU A 205 10.87 5.97 -25.37
N SER A 206 11.21 4.72 -25.65
CA SER A 206 10.53 3.92 -26.68
C SER A 206 9.12 3.48 -26.27
N GLN A 207 8.94 3.11 -25.00
CA GLN A 207 7.64 2.72 -24.46
C GLN A 207 6.72 3.93 -24.33
N ILE A 208 7.27 5.08 -23.94
CA ILE A 208 6.56 6.36 -23.92
C ILE A 208 6.04 6.68 -25.33
N GLU A 209 6.92 6.67 -26.34
CA GLU A 209 6.51 6.91 -27.74
C GLU A 209 5.42 5.92 -28.20
N GLU A 210 5.54 4.64 -27.85
CA GLU A 210 4.52 3.63 -28.18
C GLU A 210 3.17 3.90 -27.50
N ASN A 211 3.17 4.25 -26.21
CA ASN A 211 1.96 4.53 -25.44
C ASN A 211 1.22 5.76 -26.00
N TYR A 212 1.95 6.84 -26.31
CA TYR A 212 1.36 8.03 -26.94
C TYR A 212 0.86 7.72 -28.36
N VAL A 213 1.61 7.00 -29.19
CA VAL A 213 1.12 6.61 -30.53
C VAL A 213 -0.13 5.74 -30.41
N ARG A 214 -0.19 4.81 -29.46
CA ARG A 214 -1.35 3.95 -29.23
C ARG A 214 -2.59 4.74 -28.77
N LYS A 215 -2.42 5.79 -27.96
CA LYS A 215 -3.52 6.64 -27.49
C LYS A 215 -4.14 7.48 -28.60
N PHE A 216 -3.31 7.99 -29.51
CA PHE A 216 -3.73 9.02 -30.46
C PHE A 216 -3.83 8.56 -31.92
N GLN A 217 -3.29 7.38 -32.29
CA GLN A 217 -3.40 6.83 -33.65
C GLN A 217 -4.78 6.23 -33.94
N LYS A 218 -5.33 6.45 -35.14
CA LYS A 218 -6.53 5.74 -35.63
C LYS A 218 -6.19 4.32 -36.09
N PHE A 219 -6.83 3.31 -35.49
CA PHE A 219 -6.61 1.87 -35.78
C PHE A 219 -7.48 1.30 -36.91
N GLN A 220 -7.70 2.03 -38.00
CA GLN A 220 -8.51 1.50 -39.11
C GLN A 220 -7.91 0.21 -39.71
N ASP A 221 -6.58 0.10 -39.75
CA ASP A 221 -5.86 -1.07 -40.31
C ASP A 221 -5.41 -2.12 -39.28
N LYS A 222 -5.82 -2.01 -38.00
CA LYS A 222 -5.34 -2.84 -36.87
C LYS A 222 -3.80 -2.89 -36.71
N LYS A 223 -3.05 -1.99 -37.37
CA LYS A 223 -1.58 -1.92 -37.31
C LYS A 223 -1.13 -0.60 -36.68
N LEU A 224 -0.26 -0.70 -35.68
CA LEU A 224 0.40 0.46 -35.06
C LEU A 224 1.50 0.98 -36.01
N LYS A 225 1.49 2.28 -36.30
CA LYS A 225 2.52 2.94 -37.14
C LYS A 225 3.36 3.83 -36.23
N ILE A 226 4.52 3.32 -35.86
CA ILE A 226 5.52 4.06 -35.09
C ILE A 226 6.49 4.72 -36.07
N ASN A 227 6.97 5.93 -35.73
CA ASN A 227 7.97 6.63 -36.51
C ASN A 227 9.33 5.92 -36.41
N SER A 228 9.96 5.59 -37.55
CA SER A 228 11.27 4.92 -37.61
C SER A 228 12.47 5.89 -37.51
N GLY A 229 12.24 7.20 -37.38
CA GLY A 229 13.29 8.20 -37.29
C GLY A 229 14.10 8.14 -35.99
N ASP A 230 15.29 8.74 -36.01
CA ASP A 230 16.22 8.73 -34.87
C ASP A 230 15.59 9.34 -33.59
N LYS A 231 15.94 8.77 -32.43
CA LYS A 231 15.41 9.13 -31.10
C LYS A 231 16.32 10.11 -30.36
N SER A 232 17.41 10.56 -30.99
CA SER A 232 18.35 11.54 -30.43
C SER A 232 17.67 12.87 -30.10
N GLU A 233 16.71 13.31 -30.91
CA GLU A 233 15.88 14.50 -30.67
C GLU A 233 15.02 14.36 -29.41
N LEU A 234 14.37 13.20 -29.22
CA LEU A 234 13.57 12.90 -28.02
C LEU A 234 14.42 12.85 -26.74
N LYS A 235 15.67 12.38 -26.84
CA LYS A 235 16.62 12.39 -25.72
C LYS A 235 17.01 13.81 -25.30
N LYS A 236 17.21 14.71 -26.27
CA LYS A 236 17.49 16.13 -26.01
C LYS A 236 16.25 16.82 -25.43
N ALA A 237 15.09 16.59 -26.03
CA ALA A 237 13.81 17.14 -25.59
C ALA A 237 13.42 16.71 -24.17
N LYS A 238 13.75 15.46 -23.77
CA LYS A 238 13.57 14.99 -22.39
C LYS A 238 14.44 15.76 -21.39
N LYS A 239 15.66 16.16 -21.77
CA LYS A 239 16.55 16.97 -20.91
C LYS A 239 16.15 18.44 -20.84
N SER A 240 15.56 18.98 -21.90
CA SER A 240 15.14 20.38 -21.98
C SER A 240 13.69 20.63 -21.52
N GLY A 241 12.95 19.58 -21.15
CA GLY A 241 11.55 19.68 -20.72
C GLY A 241 10.53 19.78 -21.86
N VAL A 242 10.95 19.69 -23.12
CA VAL A 242 10.11 19.91 -24.32
C VAL A 242 9.70 18.57 -24.98
N LEU A 243 9.64 17.50 -24.20
CA LEU A 243 9.40 16.13 -24.70
C LEU A 243 8.04 15.99 -25.42
N HIS A 244 7.01 16.66 -24.90
CA HIS A 244 5.65 16.55 -25.39
C HIS A 244 5.46 17.16 -26.78
N GLU A 245 6.06 18.32 -27.02
CA GLU A 245 6.04 19.01 -28.33
C GLU A 245 6.79 18.17 -29.37
N ALA A 246 7.99 17.68 -29.03
CA ALA A 246 8.76 16.83 -29.92
C ALA A 246 8.03 15.52 -30.28
N MET A 247 7.28 14.92 -29.34
CA MET A 247 6.44 13.74 -29.62
C MET A 247 5.21 14.09 -30.47
N LEU A 248 4.63 15.28 -30.31
CA LEU A 248 3.55 15.75 -31.17
C LEU A 248 4.04 15.93 -32.62
N ASP A 249 5.20 16.56 -32.81
CA ASP A 249 5.81 16.76 -34.13
C ASP A 249 6.15 15.44 -34.84
N ARG A 250 6.56 14.42 -34.09
CA ARG A 250 6.80 13.08 -34.66
C ARG A 250 5.49 12.40 -35.06
N ARG A 251 4.41 12.58 -34.29
CA ARG A 251 3.09 12.01 -34.58
C ARG A 251 2.39 12.71 -35.74
N SER A 252 2.50 14.04 -35.85
CA SER A 252 1.92 14.82 -36.95
C SER A 252 2.49 14.40 -38.31
N LYS A 253 3.80 14.15 -38.38
CA LYS A 253 4.49 13.64 -39.59
C LYS A 253 3.94 12.29 -40.09
N MET A 254 3.37 11.46 -39.20
CA MET A 254 2.87 10.13 -39.56
C MET A 254 1.48 10.15 -40.23
N LYS A 255 0.75 11.28 -40.18
CA LYS A 255 -0.63 11.45 -40.71
C LYS A 255 -1.63 10.37 -40.26
N ALA A 256 -1.30 9.66 -39.19
CA ALA A 256 -2.10 8.56 -38.63
C ALA A 256 -2.72 8.93 -37.28
N ASP A 257 -2.30 10.06 -36.71
CA ASP A 257 -2.85 10.64 -35.49
C ASP A 257 -4.27 11.19 -35.76
N ARG A 258 -5.19 10.98 -34.83
CA ARG A 258 -6.58 11.44 -34.92
C ARG A 258 -6.71 12.96 -34.84
N TYR A 259 -5.78 13.61 -34.14
CA TYR A 259 -5.85 15.02 -33.77
C TYR A 259 -4.87 15.90 -34.56
N CYS A 260 -3.85 15.32 -35.19
CA CYS A 260 -3.01 16.02 -36.16
C CYS A 260 -3.62 15.88 -37.57
N LYS A 261 -4.43 16.85 -37.98
CA LYS A 261 -4.92 16.99 -39.36
C LYS A 261 -4.00 17.87 -40.18
#